data_AF-A0A838KF43-F1
#
_entry.id   AF-A0A838KF43-F1
#
_cell.length_a   1.000
_cell.length_b   1.000
_cell.length_c   1.000
_cell.angle_alpha   90.00
_cell.angle_beta   90.00
_cell.angle_gamma   90.00
#
_symmetry.space_group_name_H-M   'P 1'
#
loop_
_entity.id
_entity.type
_entity.pdbx_description
1 polymer ?
#
loop_
_entity_poly.entity_id
_entity_poly.type
_entity_poly.pdbx_seq_one_letter_code
_entity_poly.pdbx_strand_id
1 'polypeptide(L)' 'MGTEHTPADDIVYDLVSAQYHALKAAQAYDTYIRDAEGHDDVRSFFEECARQDAQRAQRCHDLLKDLTSGPGLSGT' A
#
# COMPACT_ATOMS: atom_id res chain seq x y z
N MET A 1 26.82 -14.12 -6.51
CA MET A 1 27.00 -12.70 -6.15
C MET A 1 25.72 -12.29 -5.46
N GLY A 2 25.74 -12.22 -4.13
CA GLY A 2 24.61 -11.75 -3.34
C GLY A 2 24.64 -10.23 -3.35
N THR A 3 23.58 -9.60 -3.82
CA THR A 3 23.37 -8.16 -3.60
C THR A 3 23.15 -7.99 -2.11
N GLU A 4 24.10 -7.38 -1.41
CA GLU A 4 23.92 -6.96 -0.02
C GLU A 4 22.86 -5.85 -0.04
N HIS A 5 21.61 -6.19 0.24
CA HIS A 5 20.55 -5.22 0.43
C HIS A 5 20.86 -4.42 1.69
N THR A 6 20.90 -3.10 1.60
CA THR A 6 20.98 -2.28 2.81
C THR A 6 19.63 -2.36 3.52
N PRO A 7 19.57 -2.27 4.87
CA PRO A 7 18.30 -2.22 5.58
C PRO A 7 17.37 -1.08 5.11
N ALA A 8 17.94 -0.02 4.52
CA ALA A 8 17.17 1.07 3.91
C ALA A 8 16.51 0.65 2.58
N ASP A 9 17.20 -0.14 1.74
CA ASP A 9 16.62 -0.71 0.53
C ASP A 9 15.47 -1.66 0.84
N ASP A 10 15.60 -2.45 1.91
CA ASP A 10 14.55 -3.36 2.39
C ASP A 10 13.30 -2.58 2.82
N ILE A 11 13.45 -1.50 3.60
CA ILE A 11 12.31 -0.68 4.06
C ILE A 11 11.64 0.05 2.89
N VAL A 12 12.40 0.58 1.92
CA VAL A 12 11.82 1.22 0.73
C VAL A 12 11.07 0.19 -0.10
N TYR A 13 11.66 -0.99 -0.32
CA TYR A 13 11.00 -2.08 -1.04
C TYR A 13 9.71 -2.53 -0.34
N ASP A 14 9.73 -2.66 0.99
CA ASP A 14 8.57 -3.06 1.78
C ASP A 14 7.43 -2.03 1.67
N LEU A 15 7.75 -0.73 1.75
CA LEU A 15 6.76 0.35 1.63
C LEU A 15 6.17 0.44 0.22
N VAL A 16 7.00 0.31 -0.83
CA VAL A 16 6.52 0.27 -2.22
C VAL A 16 5.64 -0.95 -2.45
N SER A 17 6.03 -2.11 -1.94
CA SER A 17 5.27 -3.35 -2.05
C SER A 17 3.91 -3.23 -1.34
N ALA A 18 3.90 -2.73 -0.10
CA ALA A 18 2.67 -2.49 0.65
C ALA A 18 1.73 -1.51 -0.07
N GLN A 19 2.27 -0.40 -0.58
CA GLN A 19 1.50 0.57 -1.36
C GLN A 19 0.89 -0.06 -2.61
N TYR A 20 1.69 -0.80 -3.39
CA TYR A 20 1.23 -1.46 -4.60
C TYR A 20 0.09 -2.46 -4.32
N HIS A 21 0.23 -3.28 -3.28
CA HIS A 21 -0.80 -4.26 -2.92
C HIS A 21 -2.08 -3.60 -2.44
N ALA A 22 -2.01 -2.52 -1.67
CA ALA A 22 -3.19 -1.76 -1.25
C ALA A 22 -3.92 -1.14 -2.45
N LEU A 23 -3.19 -0.53 -3.40
CA LEU A 23 -3.80 0.03 -4.62
C LEU A 23 -4.41 -1.07 -5.51
N LYS A 24 -3.75 -2.22 -5.62
CA LYS A 24 -4.26 -3.37 -6.38
C LYS A 24 -5.52 -3.96 -5.75
N ALA A 25 -5.58 -4.05 -4.43
CA ALA A 25 -6.76 -4.49 -3.71
C ALA A 25 -7.92 -3.51 -3.89
N ALA A 26 -7.66 -2.20 -3.77
CA ALA A 26 -8.64 -1.15 -4.03
C ALA A 26 -9.29 -1.27 -5.41
N GLN A 27 -8.50 -1.55 -6.45
CA GLN A 27 -9.02 -1.78 -7.80
C GLN A 27 -9.92 -3.03 -7.90
N ALA A 28 -9.65 -4.07 -7.12
CA ALA A 28 -10.45 -5.29 -7.11
C ALA A 28 -11.79 -5.09 -6.36
N TYR A 29 -11.82 -4.21 -5.34
CA TYR A 29 -13.01 -3.98 -4.53
C TYR A 29 -14.19 -3.44 -5.33
N ASP A 30 -13.98 -2.68 -6.40
CA ASP A 30 -15.07 -2.23 -7.28
C ASP A 30 -15.88 -3.41 -7.83
N THR A 31 -15.19 -4.49 -8.21
CA THR A 31 -15.85 -5.72 -8.68
C THR A 31 -16.53 -6.45 -7.51
N TYR A 32 -15.87 -6.54 -6.34
CA TYR A 32 -16.43 -7.25 -5.19
C TYR A 32 -17.66 -6.56 -4.61
N ILE A 33 -17.68 -5.22 -4.61
CA ILE A 33 -18.83 -4.41 -4.20
C ILE A 33 -20.01 -4.64 -5.15
N ARG A 34 -19.75 -4.72 -6.46
CA ARG A 34 -20.78 -5.04 -7.46
C ARG A 34 -21.33 -6.45 -7.29
N ASP A 35 -20.45 -7.42 -7.04
CA ASP A 35 -20.82 -8.82 -6.87
C ASP A 35 -21.56 -9.08 -5.54
N ALA A 36 -21.47 -8.16 -4.57
CA ALA A 36 -22.19 -8.20 -3.29
C ALA A 36 -23.63 -7.65 -3.37
N GLU A 37 -24.25 -7.61 -4.55
CA GLU A 37 -25.64 -7.18 -4.72
C GLU A 37 -26.59 -8.05 -3.88
N GLY A 38 -27.45 -7.40 -3.09
CA GLY A 38 -28.36 -8.09 -2.16
C GLY A 38 -27.72 -8.55 -0.84
N HIS A 39 -26.43 -8.28 -0.63
CA HIS A 39 -25.67 -8.60 0.57
C HIS A 39 -25.06 -7.34 1.19
N ASP A 40 -25.88 -6.55 1.90
CA ASP A 40 -25.50 -5.22 2.40
C ASP A 40 -24.32 -5.25 3.39
N ASP A 41 -24.20 -6.31 4.19
CA ASP A 41 -23.11 -6.52 5.14
C ASP A 41 -21.78 -6.81 4.42
N VAL A 42 -21.79 -7.70 3.42
CA VAL A 42 -20.63 -8.02 2.59
C VAL A 42 -20.19 -6.80 1.78
N ARG A 43 -21.14 -6.05 1.21
CA ARG A 43 -20.86 -4.81 0.51
C ARG A 43 -20.18 -3.80 1.44
N SER A 44 -20.74 -3.58 2.63
CA SER A 44 -20.20 -2.64 3.63
C SER A 44 -18.78 -3.01 4.05
N PHE A 45 -18.50 -4.31 4.18
CA PHE A 45 -17.16 -4.82 4.47
C PHE A 45 -16.15 -4.45 3.37
N PHE A 46 -16.48 -4.67 2.08
CA PHE A 46 -15.56 -4.32 0.99
C PHE A 46 -15.40 -2.81 0.81
N GLU A 47 -16.45 -2.02 1.04
CA GLU A 47 -16.34 -0.55 1.09
C GLU A 47 -15.41 -0.08 2.23
N GLU A 48 -15.46 -0.76 3.39
CA GLU A 48 -14.52 -0.48 4.48
C GLU A 48 -13.09 -0.84 4.12
N CYS A 49 -12.85 -2.04 3.56
CA CYS A 49 -11.53 -2.45 3.10
C CYS A 49 -10.96 -1.46 2.08
N ALA A 50 -11.77 -0.98 1.13
CA ALA A 50 -11.35 0.03 0.15
C ALA A 50 -10.89 1.33 0.80
N ARG A 51 -11.63 1.83 1.80
CA ARG A 51 -11.23 3.03 2.54
C ARG A 51 -9.93 2.83 3.30
N GLN A 52 -9.77 1.68 3.97
CA GLN A 52 -8.56 1.38 4.73
C GLN A 52 -7.34 1.23 3.82
N ASP A 53 -7.49 0.60 2.66
CA ASP A 53 -6.39 0.42 1.71
C ASP A 53 -5.99 1.73 1.02
N ALA A 54 -6.95 2.61 0.72
CA ALA A 54 -6.63 3.97 0.27
C ALA A 54 -5.80 4.73 1.33
N GLN A 55 -6.16 4.62 2.61
CA GLN A 55 -5.39 5.21 3.72
C GLN A 55 -4.00 4.59 3.84
N ARG A 56 -3.87 3.26 3.73
CA ARG A 56 -2.58 2.56 3.74
C ARG A 56 -1.69 3.00 2.58
N ALA A 57 -2.22 3.08 1.37
CA ALA A 57 -1.49 3.51 0.19
C ALA A 57 -0.97 4.95 0.33
N GLN A 58 -1.80 5.86 0.84
CA GLN A 58 -1.38 7.24 1.11
C GLN A 58 -0.30 7.29 2.20
N ARG A 59 -0.46 6.53 3.28
CA ARG A 59 0.53 6.51 4.37
C ARG A 59 1.88 5.99 3.90
N CYS A 60 1.90 4.96 3.06
CA CYS A 60 3.14 4.46 2.45
C CYS A 60 3.78 5.52 1.54
N HIS A 61 2.97 6.27 0.78
CA HIS A 61 3.45 7.38 -0.06
C HIS A 61 4.17 8.44 0.79
N ASP A 62 3.55 8.87 1.88
CA ASP A 62 4.11 9.91 2.75
C ASP A 62 5.42 9.45 3.40
N LEU A 63 5.48 8.19 3.88
CA LEU A 63 6.70 7.61 4.43
C LEU A 63 7.83 7.50 3.40
N LEU A 64 7.52 7.09 2.17
CA LEU A 64 8.49 7.05 1.07
C LEU A 64 9.02 8.44 0.75
N LYS A 65 8.14 9.45 0.71
CA LYS A 65 8.54 10.84 0.50
C LYS A 65 9.49 11.31 1.60
N ASP A 66 9.20 11.01 2.87
CA ASP A 66 10.04 11.41 3.99
C ASP A 66 11.42 10.71 3.95
N LEU A 67 11.45 9.41 3.63
CA LEU A 67 12.70 8.64 3.50
C LEU A 67 13.59 9.14 2.35
N THR A 68 12.98 9.52 1.23
CA THR A 68 13.68 10.02 0.04
C THR A 68 14.05 11.49 0.09
N SER A 69 13.37 12.28 0.94
CA SER A 69 13.66 13.71 1.15
C SER A 69 14.64 13.96 2.30
N GLY A 70 14.83 13.00 3.21
CA GLY A 70 15.79 13.09 4.32
C GLY A 70 17.22 12.74 3.91
N PRO A 71 18.25 13.16 4.68
CA PRO A 71 19.66 12.84 4.39
C PRO A 71 20.01 11.34 4.48
N GLY A 72 19.05 10.47 4.84
CA GLY A 72 19.26 9.04 5.11
C GLY A 72 19.53 8.16 3.89
N LEU A 73 19.31 8.64 2.66
CA LEU A 73 19.64 7.91 1.43
C LEU A 73 20.79 8.55 0.63
N SER A 74 21.41 9.62 1.14
CA SER A 74 22.46 10.38 0.43
C SER A 74 23.82 10.41 1.15
N GLY A 75 24.12 9.40 1.97
CA GLY A 75 25.39 9.38 2.69
C GLY A 75 25.85 8.01 3.11
N THR A 76 26.59 7.33 2.23
CA THR A 76 28.01 6.93 2.39
C THR A 76 28.56 6.49 1.05
#